data_AF-A0A2X2UZM2-F1
#
_entry.id   AF-A0A2X2UZM2-F1
#
_cell.length_a   1.000
_cell.length_b   1.000
_cell.length_c   1.000
_cell.angle_alpha   90.00
_cell.angle_beta   90.00
_cell.angle_gamma   90.00
#
_symmetry.space_group_name_H-M   'P 1'
#
loop_
_entity.id
_entity.type
_entity.pdbx_description
1 polymer ?
#
loop_
_entity_poly.entity_id
_entity_poly.type
_entity_poly.pdbx_seq_one_letter_code
_entity_poly.pdbx_strand_id
1 'polypeptide(L)' 'MNNDFTFTIKSSRFDEHYNPSENTRITTNFANLARGKNRQENLRNTLVMIDNRFNTLAYWDNPKSDRYSVET' A
#
# COMPACT_ATOMS: atom_id res chain seq x y z
N MET A 1 39.24 1.60 -11.33
CA MET A 1 38.49 1.14 -10.13
C MET A 1 37.03 1.47 -10.37
N ASN A 2 36.20 0.44 -10.59
CA ASN A 2 34.76 0.63 -10.69
C ASN A 2 34.20 0.58 -9.27
N ASN A 3 33.69 1.72 -8.79
CA ASN A 3 32.87 1.75 -7.58
C ASN A 3 31.45 1.38 -7.99
N ASP A 4 31.20 0.09 -8.20
CA ASP A 4 29.85 -0.39 -8.46
C ASP A 4 29.01 -0.14 -7.21
N PHE A 5 28.00 0.72 -7.34
CA PHE A 5 27.08 1.00 -6.24
C PHE A 5 26.37 -0.29 -5.84
N THR A 6 26.64 -0.77 -4.63
CA THR A 6 25.92 -1.90 -4.05
C THR A 6 24.63 -1.39 -3.42
N PHE A 7 23.49 -1.90 -3.87
CA PHE A 7 22.19 -1.62 -3.27
C PHE A 7 21.50 -2.93 -2.86
N THR A 8 20.53 -2.82 -1.95
CA THR A 8 19.71 -3.95 -1.50
C THR A 8 18.25 -3.56 -1.62
N ILE A 9 17.47 -4.41 -2.26
CA ILE A 9 16.01 -4.27 -2.33
C ILE A 9 15.40 -5.10 -1.21
N LYS A 10 14.51 -4.48 -0.45
CA LYS A 10 13.68 -5.17 0.56
C LYS A 10 12.23 -5.03 0.16
N SER A 11 11.50 -6.12 0.24
CA SER A 11 10.05 -6.16 0.00
C SER A 11 9.32 -6.44 1.30
N SER A 12 8.19 -5.78 1.49
CA SER A 12 7.30 -5.97 2.62
C SER A 12 5.87 -5.89 2.12
N ARG A 13 4.98 -6.71 2.68
CA ARG A 13 3.56 -6.68 2.35
C ARG A 13 2.96 -5.32 2.70
N PHE A 14 2.09 -4.82 1.82
CA PHE A 14 1.32 -3.61 2.09
C PHE A 14 -0.09 -4.00 2.53
N ASP A 15 -0.25 -4.25 3.83
CA ASP A 15 -1.52 -4.60 4.47
C ASP A 15 -1.84 -3.62 5.62
N GLU A 16 -2.91 -3.89 6.37
CA GLU A 16 -3.31 -3.08 7.53
C GLU A 16 -2.29 -3.09 8.68
N HIS A 17 -1.32 -3.99 8.64
CA HIS A 17 -0.24 -4.12 9.60
C HIS A 17 1.09 -3.55 9.09
N TYR A 18 1.14 -3.06 7.85
CA TYR A 18 2.32 -2.45 7.26
C TYR A 18 2.94 -1.41 8.20
N ASN A 19 4.21 -1.61 8.52
CA ASN A 19 4.97 -0.78 9.43
C ASN A 19 6.35 -0.50 8.81
N PRO A 20 6.56 0.68 8.21
CA PRO A 20 7.86 1.02 7.65
C PRO A 20 8.91 1.09 8.75
N SER A 21 10.15 0.70 8.45
CA SER A 21 11.27 0.90 9.38
C SER A 21 11.43 2.39 9.73
N GLU A 22 11.92 2.70 10.93
CA GLU A 22 12.09 4.09 11.40
C GLU A 22 12.92 4.94 10.42
N ASN A 23 13.95 4.34 9.82
CA ASN A 23 14.86 4.98 8.86
C ASN A 23 14.27 5.13 7.44
N THR A 24 13.05 4.64 7.20
CA THR A 24 12.37 4.79 5.91
C THR A 24 12.10 6.27 5.67
N ARG A 25 12.68 6.84 4.61
CA ARG A 25 12.52 8.26 4.30
C ARG A 25 11.03 8.63 4.24
N ILE A 26 10.65 9.62 5.05
CA ILE A 26 9.26 10.00 5.31
C ILE A 26 8.52 10.36 4.02
N THR A 27 9.18 11.01 3.08
CA THR A 27 8.61 11.38 1.78
C THR A 27 8.23 10.20 0.86
N THR A 28 8.36 8.96 1.30
CA THR A 28 7.88 7.79 0.55
C THR A 28 6.38 7.62 0.80
N ASN A 29 5.56 7.80 -0.25
CA ASN A 29 4.10 7.94 -0.17
C ASN A 29 3.39 7.03 0.85
N PHE A 30 3.64 5.71 0.84
CA PHE A 30 2.99 4.77 1.77
C PHE A 30 3.53 4.83 3.20
N ALA A 31 4.79 5.23 3.40
CA ALA A 31 5.39 5.36 4.73
C ALA A 31 4.79 6.54 5.52
N ASN A 32 4.17 7.52 4.85
CA ASN A 32 3.41 8.59 5.51
C ASN A 32 2.06 8.09 6.05
N LEU A 33 1.36 7.25 5.30
CA LEU A 33 0.09 6.66 5.73
C LEU A 33 0.28 5.75 6.94
N ALA A 34 1.44 5.08 7.00
CA ALA A 34 1.74 4.05 7.97
C ALA A 34 2.39 4.54 9.29
N ARG A 35 2.20 5.82 9.67
CA ARG A 35 2.79 6.40 10.89
C ARG A 35 1.75 7.07 11.79
N GLY A 36 2.10 7.20 13.07
CA GLY A 36 1.27 7.86 14.08
C GLY A 36 0.14 6.98 14.61
N LYS A 37 -0.72 7.57 15.46
CA LYS A 37 -1.79 6.84 16.18
C LYS A 37 -2.85 6.27 15.25
N ASN A 38 -3.11 6.91 14.11
CA ASN A 38 -4.14 6.51 13.15
C ASN A 38 -3.61 5.59 12.03
N ARG A 39 -2.41 5.02 12.21
CA ARG A 39 -1.75 4.16 11.22
C ARG A 39 -2.68 3.11 10.62
N GLN A 40 -3.31 2.29 11.46
CA GLN A 40 -4.12 1.17 10.99
C GLN A 40 -5.39 1.64 10.25
N GLU A 41 -6.01 2.72 10.73
CA GLU A 41 -7.17 3.33 10.08
C GLU A 41 -6.80 3.87 8.69
N ASN A 42 -5.69 4.60 8.58
CA ASN A 42 -5.19 5.10 7.30
C ASN A 42 -4.92 3.98 6.30
N LEU A 43 -4.29 2.88 6.76
CA LEU A 43 -4.00 1.72 5.91
C LEU A 43 -5.28 1.02 5.46
N ARG A 44 -6.24 0.79 6.37
CA ARG A 44 -7.55 0.22 6.03
C ARG A 44 -8.30 1.06 5.01
N ASN A 45 -8.38 2.37 5.23
CA ASN A 45 -9.03 3.29 4.30
C ASN A 45 -8.37 3.26 2.92
N THR A 46 -7.04 3.17 2.88
CA THR A 46 -6.28 3.06 1.62
C THR A 46 -6.58 1.76 0.89
N LEU A 47 -6.61 0.62 1.59
CA LEU A 47 -6.94 -0.68 0.99
C LEU A 47 -8.38 -0.67 0.45
N VAL A 48 -9.33 -0.11 1.19
CA VAL A 48 -10.72 0.08 0.72
C VAL A 48 -10.78 0.97 -0.52
N MET A 49 -10.00 2.06 -0.58
CA MET A 49 -9.92 2.91 -1.79
C MET A 49 -9.40 2.14 -3.00
N ILE A 50 -8.42 1.24 -2.81
CA ILE A 50 -7.89 0.39 -3.88
C ILE A 50 -8.96 -0.57 -4.38
N ASP A 51 -9.64 -1.28 -3.47
CA ASP A 51 -10.74 -2.18 -3.80
C ASP A 51 -11.85 -1.43 -4.54
N ASN A 52 -12.28 -0.27 -4.03
CA ASN A 52 -13.32 0.55 -4.67
C ASN A 52 -12.91 0.97 -6.09
N ARG A 53 -11.65 1.38 -6.28
CA ARG A 53 -11.16 1.76 -7.61
C ARG A 53 -11.13 0.58 -8.56
N PHE A 54 -10.70 -0.59 -8.09
CA PHE A 54 -10.69 -1.81 -8.89
C PHE A 54 -12.11 -2.21 -9.30
N ASN A 55 -13.04 -2.24 -8.33
CA ASN A 55 -14.45 -2.55 -8.57
C ASN A 55 -15.10 -1.60 -9.58
N THR A 56 -14.76 -0.30 -9.52
CA THR A 56 -15.23 0.70 -10.49
C THR A 56 -14.76 0.40 -11.91
N LEU A 57 -13.52 -0.09 -12.07
CA LEU A 57 -12.95 -0.41 -13.38
C LEU A 57 -13.46 -1.75 -13.91
N ALA A 58 -13.71 -2.73 -13.03
CA ALA A 58 -14.20 -4.05 -13.36
C ALA A 58 -15.74 -4.14 -13.38
N TYR A 59 -16.40 -3.20 -14.06
CA TYR A 59 -17.86 -3.04 -14.00
C TYR A 59 -18.67 -4.14 -14.71
N TRP A 60 -18.05 -4.91 -15.61
CA TRP A 60 -18.71 -5.80 -16.57
C TRP A 60 -19.48 -6.97 -15.93
N ASP A 61 -19.05 -7.48 -14.79
CA ASP A 61 -19.76 -8.50 -13.99
C ASP A 61 -20.00 -8.07 -12.53
N ASN A 62 -19.92 -6.76 -12.27
CA ASN A 62 -19.91 -6.18 -10.93
C ASN A 62 -20.99 -5.10 -10.75
N PRO A 63 -22.28 -5.46 -10.81
CA PRO A 63 -23.37 -4.48 -10.77
C PRO A 63 -23.47 -3.71 -9.44
N LYS A 64 -22.85 -4.23 -8.35
CA LYS A 64 -22.86 -3.62 -7.01
C LYS A 64 -21.56 -2.91 -6.64
N SER A 65 -20.54 -2.96 -7.50
CA SER A 65 -19.22 -2.39 -7.24
C SER A 65 -18.53 -2.90 -5.96
N ASP A 66 -18.80 -4.13 -5.55
CA ASP A 66 -18.32 -4.72 -4.28
C ASP A 66 -17.80 -6.17 -4.42
N ARG A 67 -17.68 -6.67 -5.66
CA ARG A 67 -17.32 -8.06 -5.97
C ARG A 67 -15.86 -8.42 -5.72
N TYR A 68 -14.96 -7.46 -5.85
CA TYR A 68 -13.52 -7.72 -5.94
C TYR A 68 -12.74 -7.13 -4.75
N SER A 69 -11.72 -7.87 -4.33
CA SER A 69 -10.67 -7.36 -3.43
C SER A 69 -9.30 -7.63 -4.05
N VAL A 70 -8.40 -6.66 -3.93
CA VAL A 70 -7.04 -6.76 -4.46
C VAL A 70 -6.14 -7.42 -3.41
N GLU A 71 -5.43 -8.47 -3.82
CA GLU A 71 -4.38 -9.06 -2.99
C GLU A 71 -3.09 -8.23 -3.09
N THR A 72 -2.59 -7.79 -1.94
CA THR A 72 -1.35 -7.01 -1.77
C THR A 72 -0.30 -7.75 -0.96
#